data_AF-K1JU78-F1
#
_entry.id   AF-K1JU78-F1
#
_cell.length_a   1.000
_cell.length_b   1.000
_cell.length_c   1.000
_cell.angle_alpha   90.00
_cell.angle_beta   90.00
_cell.angle_gamma   90.00
#
_symmetry.space_group_name_H-M   'P 1'
#
loop_
_entity.id
_entity.type
_entity.pdbx_description
1 polymer ?
#
loop_
_entity_poly.entity_id
_entity_poly.type
_entity_poly.pdbx_seq_one_letter_code
_entity_poly.pdbx_strand_id
1 'polypeptide(L)'
;MTEDPVEAAEWLRTYRHPMTELISIGPWASYSAFNQGAGVDLPRLLLSDRVRSACAVEVAGLDYAAQQAKYLFAFEDAAEWIEANVETRVMSVVVPLSIFATDPDALRAEFEEEKRLRFTNVKTKEGAAKPRRILARWNVVKNLAKEARESIGNWSSDYAAEKVRQQVAWPVPPSMEVDFPGCVFARYSTSAEIEPTRQRTHNTILFTGMAVHREIGRNRPYCRRHFTPGLLLGGPRNWPDYEIGLVDVMSIPRAAALLGESFIRHAAWRLSPEDVVWCGDASVLHDVKLSADMRILLGLSRERRRPAL
;
A
#
# COMPACT_ATOMS: atom_id res chain seq x y z
N MET A 1 11.05 28.71 -15.67
CA MET A 1 10.42 29.62 -14.68
C MET A 1 10.01 30.87 -15.45
N THR A 2 8.71 31.15 -15.51
CA THR A 2 8.17 32.35 -16.17
C THR A 2 7.79 33.40 -15.13
N GLU A 3 8.01 34.67 -15.45
CA GLU A 3 7.50 35.83 -14.69
C GLU A 3 6.45 36.62 -15.50
N ASP A 4 6.07 36.11 -16.67
CA ASP A 4 4.98 36.67 -17.47
C ASP A 4 3.65 36.36 -16.77
N PRO A 5 2.87 37.38 -16.36
CA PRO A 5 1.59 37.16 -15.70
C PRO A 5 0.58 36.35 -16.51
N VAL A 6 0.59 36.45 -17.84
CA VAL A 6 -0.37 35.72 -18.69
C VAL A 6 -0.09 34.22 -18.63
N GLU A 7 1.17 33.86 -18.80
CA GLU A 7 1.62 32.48 -18.71
C GLU A 7 1.47 31.94 -17.28
N ALA A 8 1.81 32.74 -16.26
CA ALA A 8 1.67 32.36 -14.86
C ALA A 8 0.20 32.08 -14.48
N ALA A 9 -0.76 32.85 -14.98
CA ALA A 9 -2.19 32.61 -14.73
C ALA A 9 -2.66 31.26 -15.29
N GLU A 10 -2.14 30.84 -16.45
CA GLU A 10 -2.41 29.51 -17.01
C GLU A 10 -1.80 28.41 -16.14
N TRP A 11 -0.53 28.56 -15.76
CA TRP A 11 0.17 27.58 -14.91
C TRP A 11 -0.44 27.45 -13.51
N LEU A 12 -1.04 28.50 -12.95
CA LEU A 12 -1.73 28.48 -11.64
C LEU A 12 -2.96 27.56 -11.59
N ARG A 13 -3.42 27.04 -12.74
CA ARG A 13 -4.45 25.99 -12.79
C ARG A 13 -3.91 24.63 -12.37
N THR A 14 -2.61 24.39 -12.56
CA THR A 14 -1.96 23.09 -12.32
C THR A 14 -0.96 23.16 -11.17
N TYR A 15 -0.13 24.22 -11.11
CA TYR A 15 0.88 24.45 -10.08
C TYR A 15 0.26 25.15 -8.88
N ARG A 16 -0.31 24.36 -7.94
CA ARG A 16 -1.08 24.88 -6.81
C ARG A 16 -0.52 24.50 -5.44
N HIS A 17 0.45 23.59 -5.40
CA HIS A 17 0.85 22.93 -4.17
C HIS A 17 2.18 23.48 -3.64
N PRO A 18 2.25 23.93 -2.38
CA PRO A 18 3.51 24.33 -1.78
C PRO A 18 4.36 23.10 -1.49
N MET A 19 5.69 23.27 -1.49
CA MET A 19 6.64 22.19 -1.17
C MET A 19 6.34 21.47 0.16
N THR A 20 5.87 22.19 1.17
CA THR A 20 5.52 21.60 2.48
C THR A 20 4.41 20.56 2.36
N GLU A 21 3.45 20.78 1.46
CA GLU A 21 2.37 19.83 1.17
C GLU A 21 2.95 18.58 0.49
N LEU A 22 3.76 18.76 -0.57
CA LEU A 22 4.42 17.65 -1.26
C LEU A 22 5.23 16.78 -0.30
N ILE A 23 6.03 17.38 0.59
CA ILE A 23 6.84 16.63 1.56
C ILE A 23 5.96 15.87 2.56
N SER A 24 4.82 16.45 2.98
CA SER A 24 3.93 15.80 3.96
C SER A 24 3.18 14.59 3.41
N ILE A 25 3.06 14.50 2.08
CA ILE A 25 2.29 13.46 1.40
C ILE A 25 3.20 12.46 0.70
N GLY A 26 4.24 12.97 0.04
CA GLY A 26 5.14 12.23 -0.83
C GLY A 26 6.21 11.43 -0.09
N PRO A 27 7.04 10.67 -0.82
CA PRO A 27 8.01 9.77 -0.24
C PRO A 27 9.30 10.47 0.25
N TRP A 28 9.22 11.75 0.66
CA TRP A 28 10.37 12.55 1.08
C TRP A 28 10.42 12.69 2.60
N ALA A 29 11.50 12.18 3.20
CA ALA A 29 11.67 12.15 4.65
C ALA A 29 11.75 13.51 5.34
N SER A 30 12.13 14.57 4.60
CA SER A 30 12.34 15.92 5.11
C SER A 30 12.50 16.93 3.97
N TYR A 31 12.44 18.21 4.33
CA TYR A 31 12.79 19.33 3.46
C TYR A 31 14.19 19.22 2.84
N SER A 32 15.18 18.78 3.63
CA SER A 32 16.55 18.59 3.15
C SER A 32 16.63 17.47 2.10
N ALA A 33 15.90 16.38 2.32
CA ALA A 33 15.83 15.28 1.36
C ALA A 33 15.17 15.72 0.05
N PHE A 34 14.05 16.45 0.13
CA PHE A 34 13.38 17.01 -1.04
C PHE A 34 14.31 17.92 -1.84
N ASN A 35 14.93 18.92 -1.20
CA ASN A 35 15.79 19.88 -1.89
C ASN A 35 17.09 19.30 -2.45
N GLN A 36 17.56 18.15 -1.94
CA GLN A 36 18.72 17.48 -2.53
C GLN A 36 18.33 16.59 -3.71
N GLY A 37 17.06 16.20 -3.86
CA GLY A 37 16.53 15.41 -4.97
C GLY A 37 15.46 16.20 -5.72
N ALA A 38 14.21 15.76 -5.59
CA ALA A 38 13.06 16.26 -6.33
C ALA A 38 12.94 17.80 -6.41
N GLY A 39 13.29 18.54 -5.35
CA GLY A 39 13.22 20.01 -5.36
C GLY A 39 14.19 20.72 -6.32
N VAL A 40 15.19 20.01 -6.85
CA VAL A 40 16.08 20.50 -7.91
C VAL A 40 15.48 20.24 -9.29
N ASP A 41 14.91 19.04 -9.48
CA ASP A 41 14.54 18.52 -10.80
C ASP A 41 13.08 18.83 -11.16
N LEU A 42 12.20 18.95 -10.15
CA LEU A 42 10.78 19.20 -10.37
C LEU A 42 10.56 20.58 -11.00
N PRO A 43 9.77 20.65 -12.08
CA PRO A 43 9.20 21.91 -12.54
C PRO A 43 8.47 22.63 -11.40
N ARG A 44 8.57 23.96 -11.41
CA ARG A 44 7.98 24.81 -10.38
C ARG A 44 7.62 26.18 -10.91
N LEU A 45 6.51 26.71 -10.40
CA LEU A 45 6.06 28.07 -10.64
C LEU A 45 6.60 29.00 -9.55
N LEU A 46 7.28 30.08 -9.93
CA LEU A 46 7.70 31.13 -9.01
C LEU A 46 6.52 32.06 -8.75
N LEU A 47 6.07 32.11 -7.50
CA LEU A 47 5.07 33.07 -7.06
C LEU A 47 5.79 34.34 -6.57
N SER A 48 6.09 35.25 -7.50
CA SER A 48 6.69 36.56 -7.21
C SER A 48 5.62 37.60 -6.84
N ASP A 49 6.00 38.73 -6.26
CA ASP A 49 5.03 39.79 -5.92
C ASP A 49 4.32 40.36 -7.17
N ARG A 50 5.02 40.35 -8.31
CA ARG A 50 4.45 40.69 -9.61
C ARG A 50 3.35 39.71 -10.02
N VAL A 51 3.61 38.40 -9.93
CA VAL A 51 2.62 37.36 -10.25
C VAL A 51 1.46 37.43 -9.25
N ARG A 52 1.72 37.59 -7.95
CA ARG A 52 0.67 37.75 -6.93
C ARG A 52 -0.26 38.93 -7.22
N SER A 53 0.30 40.06 -7.63
CA SER A 53 -0.48 41.27 -7.92
C SER A 53 -1.27 41.14 -9.22
N ALA A 54 -0.65 40.58 -10.27
CA ALA A 54 -1.26 40.49 -11.59
C ALA A 54 -2.27 39.33 -11.72
N CYS A 55 -2.07 38.23 -10.99
CA CYS A 55 -2.93 37.04 -10.97
C CYS A 55 -3.69 36.93 -9.64
N ALA A 56 -4.12 38.07 -9.08
CA ALA A 56 -4.68 38.12 -7.74
C ALA A 56 -5.93 37.23 -7.57
N VAL A 57 -6.72 37.06 -8.63
CA VAL A 57 -7.93 36.21 -8.63
C VAL A 57 -7.56 34.74 -8.53
N GLU A 58 -6.61 34.29 -9.35
CA GLU A 58 -6.12 32.91 -9.37
C GLU A 58 -5.43 32.55 -8.05
N VAL A 59 -4.62 33.47 -7.52
CA VAL A 59 -3.91 33.32 -6.24
C VAL A 59 -4.90 33.28 -5.07
N ALA A 60 -5.94 34.11 -5.08
CA ALA A 60 -6.98 34.05 -4.04
C ALA A 60 -7.73 32.71 -4.00
N GLY A 61 -7.76 31.98 -5.12
CA GLY A 61 -8.32 30.62 -5.20
C GLY A 61 -7.41 29.52 -4.67
N LEU A 62 -6.17 29.83 -4.27
CA LEU A 62 -5.25 28.90 -3.62
C LEU A 62 -5.49 28.85 -2.11
N ASP A 63 -5.08 27.75 -1.48
CA ASP A 63 -5.07 27.67 -0.01
C ASP A 63 -4.06 28.66 0.59
N TYR A 64 -4.31 29.10 1.83
CA TYR A 64 -3.48 30.12 2.49
C TYR A 64 -1.98 29.77 2.48
N ALA A 65 -1.63 28.49 2.71
CA ALA A 65 -0.23 28.05 2.68
C ALA A 65 0.40 28.20 1.28
N ALA A 66 -0.35 27.94 0.22
CA ALA A 66 0.09 28.10 -1.16
C ALA A 66 0.23 29.58 -1.56
N GLN A 67 -0.68 30.45 -1.10
CA GLN A 67 -0.59 31.90 -1.33
C GLN A 67 0.71 32.51 -0.77
N GLN A 68 1.16 32.02 0.38
CA GLN A 68 2.38 32.48 1.05
C GLN A 68 3.65 31.80 0.52
N ALA A 69 3.51 30.75 -0.31
CA ALA A 69 4.66 30.01 -0.81
C ALA A 69 5.45 30.82 -1.84
N LYS A 70 6.76 30.60 -1.89
CA LYS A 70 7.63 31.15 -2.94
C LYS A 70 7.51 30.36 -4.24
N TYR A 71 7.37 29.04 -4.14
CA TYR A 71 7.28 28.14 -5.27
C TYR A 71 6.07 27.23 -5.12
N LEU A 72 5.38 27.00 -6.23
CA LEU A 72 4.29 26.04 -6.35
C LEU A 72 4.69 24.92 -7.29
N PHE A 73 4.17 23.73 -7.01
CA PHE A 73 4.44 22.48 -7.70
C PHE A 73 3.13 21.85 -8.18
N ALA A 74 3.22 20.98 -9.18
CA ALA A 74 2.13 20.14 -9.64
C ALA A 74 2.29 18.73 -9.08
N PHE A 75 1.17 18.07 -8.75
CA PHE A 75 1.22 16.66 -8.35
C PHE A 75 1.52 15.71 -9.51
N GLU A 76 1.16 16.10 -10.74
CA GLU A 76 1.49 15.38 -11.97
C GLU A 76 3.01 15.23 -12.13
N ASP A 77 3.75 16.35 -12.12
CA ASP A 77 5.22 16.34 -12.18
C ASP A 77 5.84 15.54 -11.03
N ALA A 78 5.24 15.60 -9.84
CA ALA A 78 5.69 14.83 -8.69
C ALA A 78 5.52 13.33 -8.89
N ALA A 79 4.41 12.89 -9.51
CA ALA A 79 4.17 11.50 -9.85
C ALA A 79 5.16 10.99 -10.91
N GLU A 80 5.40 11.77 -11.97
CA GLU A 80 6.39 11.45 -13.02
C GLU A 80 7.81 11.34 -12.43
N TRP A 81 8.19 12.29 -11.56
CA TRP A 81 9.50 12.23 -10.89
C TRP A 81 9.63 10.97 -10.02
N ILE A 82 8.57 10.59 -9.31
CA ILE A 82 8.58 9.38 -8.47
C ILE A 82 8.74 8.13 -9.33
N GLU A 83 7.99 8.00 -10.42
CA GLU A 83 8.11 6.88 -11.36
C GLU A 83 9.55 6.71 -11.84
N ALA A 84 10.22 7.81 -12.19
CA ALA A 84 11.59 7.77 -12.70
C ALA A 84 12.67 7.55 -11.62
N ASN A 85 12.41 7.95 -10.37
CA ASN A 85 13.46 8.04 -9.34
C ASN A 85 13.23 7.15 -8.10
N VAL A 86 12.12 6.42 -8.02
CA VAL A 86 11.74 5.64 -6.83
C VAL A 86 11.51 4.17 -7.19
N GLU A 87 12.37 3.30 -6.64
CA GLU A 87 12.19 1.86 -6.69
C GLU A 87 11.04 1.45 -5.75
N THR A 88 10.11 0.67 -6.30
CA THR A 88 9.00 0.12 -5.54
C THR A 88 9.15 -1.40 -5.42
N ARG A 89 9.12 -1.91 -4.19
CA ARG A 89 9.28 -3.34 -3.92
C ARG A 89 8.19 -3.88 -3.00
N VAL A 90 7.76 -5.11 -3.26
CA VAL A 90 6.90 -5.90 -2.37
C VAL A 90 7.68 -7.03 -1.73
N MET A 91 7.45 -7.27 -0.44
CA MET A 91 8.12 -8.33 0.35
C MET A 91 7.21 -9.54 0.61
N SER A 92 5.92 -9.34 0.38
CA SER A 92 4.82 -10.23 0.68
C SER A 92 3.62 -9.76 -0.10
N VAL A 93 2.76 -10.68 -0.52
CA VAL A 93 1.54 -10.35 -1.26
C VAL A 93 0.33 -11.00 -0.60
N VAL A 94 -0.81 -10.33 -0.71
CA VAL A 94 -2.10 -10.87 -0.28
C VAL A 94 -2.76 -11.52 -1.49
N VAL A 95 -3.06 -12.80 -1.40
CA VAL A 95 -3.57 -13.63 -2.50
C VAL A 95 -5.01 -14.03 -2.20
N PRO A 96 -5.98 -13.70 -3.07
CA PRO A 96 -7.36 -14.17 -2.94
C PRO A 96 -7.44 -15.65 -3.33
N LEU A 97 -8.02 -16.46 -2.46
CA LEU A 97 -7.99 -17.91 -2.62
C LEU A 97 -8.88 -18.40 -3.76
N SER A 98 -9.88 -17.63 -4.15
CA SER A 98 -10.75 -17.94 -5.29
C SER A 98 -10.02 -18.00 -6.64
N ILE A 99 -8.80 -17.47 -6.77
CA ILE A 99 -7.97 -17.66 -7.98
C ILE A 99 -7.71 -19.14 -8.25
N PHE A 100 -7.65 -19.96 -7.20
CA PHE A 100 -7.36 -21.39 -7.29
C PHE A 100 -8.59 -22.28 -7.32
N ALA A 101 -9.79 -21.70 -7.41
CA ALA A 101 -11.05 -22.43 -7.42
C ALA A 101 -11.66 -22.49 -8.82
N THR A 102 -12.26 -23.63 -9.15
CA THR A 102 -13.05 -23.79 -10.37
C THR A 102 -14.32 -22.93 -10.32
N ASP A 103 -14.93 -22.83 -9.13
CA ASP A 103 -16.09 -21.99 -8.86
C ASP A 103 -15.81 -21.03 -7.68
N PRO A 104 -15.33 -19.80 -7.96
CA PRO A 104 -15.13 -18.74 -6.98
C PRO A 104 -16.35 -18.44 -6.09
N ASP A 105 -17.56 -18.47 -6.64
CA ASP A 105 -18.75 -18.01 -5.91
C ASP A 105 -19.24 -19.10 -4.95
N ALA A 106 -19.18 -20.37 -5.37
CA ALA A 106 -19.41 -21.50 -4.48
C ALA A 106 -18.39 -21.51 -3.33
N LEU A 107 -17.10 -21.29 -3.61
CA LEU A 107 -16.06 -21.22 -2.58
C LEU A 107 -16.35 -20.13 -1.54
N ARG A 108 -16.79 -18.94 -1.97
CA ARG A 108 -17.16 -17.84 -1.07
C ARG A 108 -18.34 -18.18 -0.20
N ALA A 109 -19.39 -18.77 -0.78
CA ALA A 109 -20.58 -19.16 -0.04
C ALA A 109 -20.24 -20.18 1.07
N GLU A 110 -19.41 -21.17 0.75
CA GLU A 110 -18.91 -22.14 1.73
C GLU A 110 -18.03 -21.50 2.80
N PHE A 111 -17.14 -20.57 2.41
CA PHE A 111 -16.30 -19.84 3.34
C PHE A 111 -17.12 -19.01 4.32
N GLU A 112 -18.11 -18.24 3.85
CA GLU A 112 -18.94 -17.39 4.70
C GLU A 112 -19.79 -18.22 5.66
N GLU A 113 -20.33 -19.36 5.22
CA GLU A 113 -21.06 -20.26 6.12
C GLU A 113 -20.12 -20.88 7.16
N GLU A 114 -18.95 -21.36 6.77
CA GLU A 114 -17.95 -21.88 7.71
C GLU A 114 -17.46 -20.79 8.68
N LYS A 115 -17.25 -19.56 8.19
CA LYS A 115 -16.88 -18.38 8.98
C LYS A 115 -17.97 -18.07 10.00
N ARG A 116 -19.23 -17.96 9.57
CA ARG A 116 -20.39 -17.71 10.45
C ARG A 116 -20.48 -18.75 11.56
N LEU A 117 -20.39 -20.04 11.22
CA LEU A 117 -20.42 -21.14 12.20
C LEU A 117 -19.25 -21.07 13.18
N ARG A 118 -18.03 -20.82 12.70
CA ARG A 118 -16.84 -20.74 13.55
C ARG A 118 -16.88 -19.52 14.47
N PHE A 119 -17.23 -18.34 13.97
CA PHE A 119 -17.27 -17.09 14.74
C PHE A 119 -18.43 -17.05 15.74
N THR A 120 -19.60 -17.64 15.41
CA THR A 120 -20.73 -17.76 16.35
C THR A 120 -20.36 -18.67 17.54
N ASN A 121 -19.67 -19.77 17.28
CA ASN A 121 -19.19 -20.69 18.32
C ASN A 121 -18.10 -20.08 19.23
N VAL A 122 -17.46 -18.98 18.83
CA VAL A 122 -16.51 -18.25 19.69
C VAL A 122 -17.23 -17.42 20.75
N LYS A 123 -18.38 -16.83 20.40
CA LYS A 123 -19.17 -16.02 21.36
C LYS A 123 -19.77 -16.85 22.50
N THR A 124 -19.96 -18.16 22.29
CA THR A 124 -20.62 -19.06 23.26
C THR A 124 -19.68 -19.92 24.09
N LYS A 125 -18.42 -20.11 23.68
CA LYS A 125 -17.44 -20.96 24.39
C LYS A 125 -16.35 -20.11 25.04
N GLU A 126 -16.72 -19.34 26.07
CA GLU A 126 -15.74 -18.67 26.92
C GLU A 126 -14.84 -19.69 27.62
N GLY A 127 -13.54 -19.62 27.37
CA GLY A 127 -12.52 -20.45 28.05
C GLY A 127 -12.05 -21.71 27.31
N ALA A 128 -12.66 -22.08 26.17
CA ALA A 128 -12.17 -23.19 25.36
C ALA A 128 -10.97 -22.78 24.48
N ALA A 129 -10.08 -23.75 24.20
CA ALA A 129 -8.88 -23.56 23.38
C ALA A 129 -9.19 -22.75 22.12
N LYS A 130 -8.39 -21.69 21.87
CA LYS A 130 -8.60 -20.76 20.75
C LYS A 130 -8.89 -21.56 19.48
N PRO A 131 -9.96 -21.23 18.73
CA PRO A 131 -10.30 -21.96 17.51
C PRO A 131 -9.06 -22.09 16.61
N ARG A 132 -9.02 -23.14 15.78
CA ARG A 132 -8.06 -23.25 14.67
C ARG A 132 -8.36 -22.12 13.67
N ARG A 133 -7.93 -20.90 14.02
CA ARG A 133 -8.26 -19.64 13.36
C ARG A 133 -7.62 -19.52 11.98
N ILE A 134 -6.48 -20.19 11.79
CA ILE A 134 -5.73 -20.17 10.53
C ILE A 134 -6.57 -20.82 9.43
N LEU A 135 -6.85 -20.05 8.38
CA LEU A 135 -7.65 -20.44 7.21
C LEU A 135 -7.19 -21.77 6.59
N ALA A 136 -5.88 -22.04 6.58
CA ALA A 136 -5.27 -23.30 6.12
C ALA A 136 -5.86 -24.58 6.75
N ARG A 137 -6.51 -24.48 7.93
CA ARG A 137 -7.12 -25.62 8.65
C ARG A 137 -8.63 -25.71 8.48
N TRP A 138 -9.19 -24.93 7.56
CA TRP A 138 -10.63 -24.87 7.30
C TRP A 138 -11.03 -25.89 6.24
N ASN A 139 -12.30 -26.29 6.24
CA ASN A 139 -12.78 -27.26 5.26
C ASN A 139 -12.87 -26.63 3.87
N VAL A 140 -13.23 -25.36 3.77
CA VAL A 140 -13.31 -24.64 2.49
C VAL A 140 -12.00 -24.69 1.67
N VAL A 141 -10.84 -24.68 2.34
CA VAL A 141 -9.54 -24.78 1.65
C VAL A 141 -9.36 -26.13 0.95
N LYS A 142 -10.04 -27.20 1.40
CA LYS A 142 -9.93 -28.53 0.76
C LYS A 142 -10.47 -28.56 -0.66
N ASN A 143 -11.31 -27.60 -1.04
CA ASN A 143 -11.91 -27.50 -2.36
C ASN A 143 -11.00 -26.79 -3.38
N LEU A 144 -9.82 -26.33 -2.95
CA LEU A 144 -8.82 -25.72 -3.82
C LEU A 144 -7.89 -26.75 -4.47
N ALA A 145 -7.25 -26.36 -5.57
CA ALA A 145 -6.18 -27.11 -6.20
C ALA A 145 -5.11 -27.56 -5.19
N LYS A 146 -4.53 -28.75 -5.38
CA LYS A 146 -3.61 -29.37 -4.41
C LYS A 146 -2.40 -28.47 -4.11
N GLU A 147 -1.83 -27.89 -5.16
CA GLU A 147 -0.65 -27.03 -5.13
C GLU A 147 -0.91 -25.76 -4.30
N ALA A 148 -2.12 -25.19 -4.43
CA ALA A 148 -2.57 -24.06 -3.63
C ALA A 148 -2.75 -24.48 -2.17
N ARG A 149 -3.39 -25.62 -1.90
CA ARG A 149 -3.61 -26.14 -0.53
C ARG A 149 -2.31 -26.34 0.23
N GLU A 150 -1.28 -26.86 -0.45
CA GLU A 150 0.04 -27.07 0.15
C GLU A 150 0.77 -25.76 0.45
N SER A 151 0.37 -24.66 -0.20
CA SER A 151 1.00 -23.36 -0.04
C SER A 151 0.32 -22.44 0.98
N ILE A 152 -0.97 -22.63 1.25
CA ILE A 152 -1.74 -21.76 2.15
C ILE A 152 -1.25 -21.86 3.60
N GLY A 153 -1.08 -20.72 4.26
CA GLY A 153 -0.72 -20.61 5.67
C GLY A 153 0.77 -20.85 5.97
N ASN A 154 1.63 -20.82 4.95
CA ASN A 154 3.08 -21.07 5.11
C ASN A 154 3.92 -19.82 5.35
N TRP A 155 3.35 -18.62 5.31
CA TRP A 155 4.12 -17.38 5.51
C TRP A 155 5.00 -17.39 6.77
N SER A 156 4.47 -17.83 7.92
CA SER A 156 5.24 -17.87 9.16
C SER A 156 6.42 -18.86 9.09
N SER A 157 6.27 -19.94 8.33
CA SER A 157 7.35 -20.90 8.08
C SER A 157 8.41 -20.29 7.17
N ASP A 158 8.00 -19.64 6.07
CA ASP A 158 8.91 -18.95 5.15
C ASP A 158 9.72 -17.87 5.87
N TYR A 159 9.04 -17.06 6.68
CA TYR A 159 9.68 -16.01 7.48
C TYR A 159 10.63 -16.57 8.55
N ALA A 160 10.27 -17.69 9.19
CA ALA A 160 11.15 -18.36 10.15
C ALA A 160 12.40 -18.94 9.48
N ALA A 161 12.28 -19.50 8.27
CA ALA A 161 13.41 -19.96 7.49
C ALA A 161 14.37 -18.80 7.15
N GLU A 162 13.83 -17.64 6.77
CA GLU A 162 14.64 -16.43 6.54
C GLU A 162 15.34 -15.94 7.82
N LYS A 163 14.67 -16.05 8.97
CA LYS A 163 15.28 -15.71 10.28
C LYS A 163 16.50 -16.58 10.56
N VAL A 164 16.41 -17.88 10.29
CA VAL A 164 17.52 -18.83 10.45
C VAL A 164 18.63 -18.53 9.44
N ARG A 165 18.28 -18.34 8.16
CA ARG A 165 19.23 -18.06 7.07
C ARG A 165 20.05 -16.80 7.31
N GLN A 166 19.41 -15.73 7.78
CA GLN A 166 20.04 -14.42 7.97
C GLN A 166 20.62 -14.23 9.38
N GLN A 167 20.37 -15.16 10.31
CA GLN A 167 20.83 -15.10 11.71
C GLN A 167 20.47 -13.80 12.45
N VAL A 168 19.32 -13.21 12.12
CA VAL A 168 18.84 -11.97 12.75
C VAL A 168 17.45 -12.17 13.35
N ALA A 169 17.08 -11.35 14.34
CA ALA A 169 15.74 -11.41 14.93
C ALA A 169 14.63 -11.00 13.93
N TRP A 170 14.95 -10.08 13.01
CA TRP A 170 14.05 -9.47 12.04
C TRP A 170 14.67 -9.56 10.64
N PRO A 171 14.51 -10.70 9.93
CA PRO A 171 15.03 -10.86 8.59
C PRO A 171 14.38 -9.88 7.61
N VAL A 172 15.08 -9.62 6.50
CA VAL A 172 14.52 -8.95 5.33
C VAL A 172 14.10 -10.03 4.34
N PRO A 173 12.80 -10.37 4.22
CA PRO A 173 12.32 -11.31 3.23
C PRO A 173 12.80 -11.01 1.80
N PRO A 174 12.95 -12.03 0.94
CA PRO A 174 13.07 -11.84 -0.50
C PRO A 174 11.95 -10.93 -1.01
N SER A 175 12.31 -9.99 -1.88
CA SER A 175 11.39 -8.97 -2.39
C SER A 175 11.45 -8.90 -3.89
N MET A 176 10.35 -8.49 -4.51
CA MET A 176 10.23 -8.27 -5.95
C MET A 176 10.01 -6.80 -6.22
N GLU A 177 10.73 -6.28 -7.20
CA GLU A 177 10.49 -4.96 -7.77
C GLU A 177 9.23 -5.00 -8.64
N VAL A 178 8.38 -3.98 -8.50
CA VAL A 178 7.12 -3.87 -9.23
C VAL A 178 6.90 -2.44 -9.67
N ASP A 179 6.28 -2.27 -10.83
CA ASP A 179 6.02 -0.95 -11.38
C ASP A 179 4.89 -0.28 -10.62
N PHE A 180 5.16 0.91 -10.10
CA PHE A 180 4.15 1.75 -9.47
C PHE A 180 3.47 2.60 -10.55
N PRO A 181 2.14 2.86 -10.48
CA PRO A 181 1.46 3.61 -11.53
C PRO A 181 1.99 5.06 -11.62
N GLY A 182 2.64 5.41 -12.73
CA GLY A 182 3.21 6.75 -12.94
C GLY A 182 2.20 7.89 -12.98
N CYS A 183 0.94 7.58 -13.28
CA CYS A 183 -0.17 8.53 -13.26
C CYS A 183 -0.76 8.77 -11.85
N VAL A 184 -0.09 8.33 -10.78
CA VAL A 184 -0.60 8.43 -9.39
C VAL A 184 0.41 9.12 -8.49
N PHE A 185 -0.05 10.17 -7.79
CA PHE A 185 0.62 10.67 -6.61
C PHE A 185 -0.13 10.17 -5.37
N ALA A 186 0.42 9.12 -4.75
CA ALA A 186 -0.19 8.47 -3.59
C ALA A 186 0.11 9.19 -2.27
N ARG A 187 -0.65 8.82 -1.23
CA ARG A 187 -0.37 9.16 0.16
C ARG A 187 0.63 8.16 0.73
N TYR A 188 1.87 8.58 0.84
CA TYR A 188 2.95 7.75 1.36
C TYR A 188 2.95 7.78 2.88
N SER A 189 2.84 6.61 3.50
CA SER A 189 2.93 6.48 4.95
C SER A 189 4.36 6.18 5.37
N THR A 190 4.81 6.81 6.44
CA THR A 190 6.02 6.44 7.17
C THR A 190 5.74 5.28 8.13
N SER A 191 6.80 4.64 8.62
CA SER A 191 6.68 3.57 9.62
C SER A 191 5.95 3.99 10.91
N ALA A 192 6.05 5.26 11.29
CA ALA A 192 5.45 5.82 12.50
C ALA A 192 3.94 6.06 12.36
N GLU A 193 3.46 6.32 11.14
CA GLU A 193 2.03 6.54 10.85
C GLU A 193 1.25 5.23 10.74
N ILE A 194 1.91 4.14 10.34
CA ILE A 194 1.27 2.83 10.16
C ILE A 194 0.86 2.23 11.51
N GLU A 195 1.79 2.11 12.45
CA GLU A 195 1.56 1.51 13.77
C GLU A 195 2.52 2.11 14.81
N PRO A 196 2.13 2.17 16.10
CA PRO A 196 2.90 2.88 17.12
C PRO A 196 4.22 2.21 17.53
N THR A 197 4.42 0.92 17.20
CA THR A 197 5.64 0.21 17.59
C THR A 197 6.28 -0.47 16.40
N ARG A 198 7.62 -0.48 16.36
CA ARG A 198 8.41 -1.08 15.26
C ARG A 198 7.99 -2.51 14.92
N GLN A 199 7.68 -3.33 15.93
CA GLN A 199 7.22 -4.70 15.74
C GLN A 199 5.84 -4.75 15.07
N ARG A 200 4.90 -3.90 15.51
CA ARG A 200 3.57 -3.85 14.90
C ARG A 200 3.63 -3.33 13.48
N THR A 201 4.40 -2.27 13.23
CA THR A 201 4.63 -1.73 11.89
C THR A 201 5.17 -2.80 10.95
N HIS A 202 6.23 -3.50 11.38
CA HIS A 202 6.84 -4.57 10.58
C HIS A 202 5.84 -5.68 10.23
N ASN A 203 5.05 -6.12 11.22
CA ASN A 203 4.00 -7.10 11.00
C ASN A 203 2.93 -6.55 10.04
N THR A 204 2.42 -5.34 10.26
CA THR A 204 1.39 -4.74 9.41
C THR A 204 1.85 -4.66 7.96
N ILE A 205 3.06 -4.17 7.69
CA ILE A 205 3.64 -4.09 6.34
C ILE A 205 3.60 -5.46 5.66
N LEU A 206 4.11 -6.49 6.34
CA LEU A 206 4.24 -7.83 5.75
C LEU A 206 2.90 -8.56 5.63
N PHE A 207 2.00 -8.40 6.59
CA PHE A 207 0.74 -9.13 6.60
C PHE A 207 -0.37 -8.47 5.80
N THR A 208 -0.25 -7.17 5.49
CA THR A 208 -1.19 -6.48 4.59
C THR A 208 -0.62 -6.29 3.19
N GLY A 209 0.59 -6.83 2.95
CA GLY A 209 1.28 -6.80 1.67
C GLY A 209 1.59 -5.38 1.19
N MET A 210 1.95 -4.46 2.10
CA MET A 210 2.29 -3.08 1.71
C MET A 210 3.51 -3.05 0.81
N ALA A 211 3.49 -2.16 -0.18
CA ALA A 211 4.65 -1.86 -1.00
C ALA A 211 5.60 -0.93 -0.25
N VAL A 212 6.90 -1.03 -0.56
CA VAL A 212 7.94 -0.20 0.01
C VAL A 212 8.58 0.60 -1.10
N HIS A 213 8.62 1.91 -0.93
CA HIS A 213 9.18 2.86 -1.90
C HIS A 213 10.50 3.41 -1.39
N ARG A 214 11.52 3.45 -2.27
CA ARG A 214 12.86 3.97 -1.97
C ARG A 214 13.45 4.69 -3.16
N GLU A 215 14.07 5.83 -2.93
CA GLU A 215 14.79 6.58 -3.98
C GLU A 215 15.96 5.74 -4.54
N ILE A 216 16.09 5.72 -5.87
CA ILE A 216 17.13 5.00 -6.62
C ILE A 216 18.48 5.69 -6.42
N GLY A 217 19.57 4.91 -6.34
CA GLY A 217 20.93 5.44 -6.44
C GLY A 217 21.44 6.25 -5.23
N ARG A 218 20.64 6.42 -4.17
CA ARG A 218 21.06 7.14 -2.96
C ARG A 218 21.21 6.19 -1.78
N ASN A 219 22.40 5.59 -1.64
CA ASN A 219 22.87 4.85 -0.45
C ASN A 219 23.03 5.73 0.82
N ARG A 220 22.43 6.93 0.86
CA ARG A 220 22.53 7.83 2.00
C ARG A 220 21.41 7.55 3.01
N PRO A 221 21.66 7.71 4.32
CA PRO A 221 20.71 7.42 5.40
C PRO A 221 19.46 8.34 5.44
N TYR A 222 19.18 9.11 4.39
CA TYR A 222 18.04 10.02 4.27
C TYR A 222 16.81 9.38 3.61
N CYS A 223 16.98 8.23 2.93
CA CYS A 223 15.86 7.50 2.33
C CYS A 223 15.06 6.78 3.44
N ARG A 224 14.03 7.45 3.96
CA ARG A 224 13.03 6.74 4.77
C ARG A 224 12.26 5.80 3.85
N ARG A 225 11.97 4.61 4.37
CA ARG A 225 11.03 3.69 3.72
C ARG A 225 9.65 4.32 3.86
N HIS A 226 9.02 4.53 2.71
CA HIS A 226 7.63 4.92 2.64
C HIS A 226 6.81 3.76 2.12
N PHE A 227 5.54 3.75 2.49
CA PHE A 227 4.66 2.63 2.24
C PHE A 227 3.34 3.10 1.66
N THR A 228 2.83 2.31 0.73
CA THR A 228 1.48 2.40 0.20
C THR A 228 0.81 1.03 0.33
N PRO A 229 -0.52 0.94 0.21
CA PRO A 229 -1.16 -0.34 -0.09
C PRO A 229 -0.46 -1.03 -1.27
N GLY A 230 -0.21 -2.33 -1.16
CA GLY A 230 0.45 -3.07 -2.24
C GLY A 230 -0.52 -3.58 -3.30
N LEU A 231 -0.14 -4.71 -3.88
CA LEU A 231 -0.82 -5.28 -5.05
C LEU A 231 -2.20 -5.85 -4.72
N LEU A 232 -3.09 -5.73 -5.70
CA LEU A 232 -4.40 -6.34 -5.79
C LEU A 232 -4.32 -7.50 -6.79
N LEU A 233 -3.96 -8.67 -6.29
CA LEU A 233 -3.83 -9.89 -7.09
C LEU A 233 -5.20 -10.44 -7.51
N GLY A 234 -5.26 -11.01 -8.71
CA GLY A 234 -6.52 -11.49 -9.31
C GLY A 234 -7.29 -10.39 -10.03
N GLY A 235 -8.42 -10.76 -10.62
CA GLY A 235 -9.29 -9.81 -11.34
C GLY A 235 -10.50 -9.37 -10.51
N PRO A 236 -11.39 -8.54 -11.07
CA PRO A 236 -12.63 -8.11 -10.44
C PRO A 236 -13.47 -9.27 -9.88
N ARG A 237 -13.41 -10.45 -10.53
CA ARG A 237 -14.06 -11.66 -10.06
C ARG A 237 -13.51 -12.18 -8.72
N ASN A 238 -12.27 -11.86 -8.35
CA ASN A 238 -11.58 -12.34 -7.15
C ASN A 238 -11.54 -11.32 -6.01
N TRP A 239 -11.67 -10.03 -6.32
CA TRP A 239 -11.54 -8.95 -5.34
C TRP A 239 -12.49 -9.03 -4.13
N PRO A 240 -13.73 -9.56 -4.23
CA PRO A 240 -14.58 -9.75 -3.06
C PRO A 240 -13.93 -10.58 -1.93
N ASP A 241 -12.96 -11.46 -2.26
CA ASP A 241 -12.22 -12.24 -1.27
C ASP A 241 -11.48 -11.37 -0.25
N TYR A 242 -10.96 -10.22 -0.68
CA TYR A 242 -10.22 -9.28 0.17
C TYR A 242 -11.12 -8.72 1.28
N GLU A 243 -12.38 -8.45 0.96
CA GLU A 243 -13.35 -7.80 1.85
C GLU A 243 -13.93 -8.78 2.87
N ILE A 244 -14.12 -10.04 2.46
CA ILE A 244 -14.63 -11.11 3.34
C ILE A 244 -13.52 -11.79 4.16
N GLY A 245 -12.27 -11.65 3.73
CA GLY A 245 -11.09 -12.24 4.36
C GLY A 245 -10.72 -13.63 3.83
N LEU A 246 -11.22 -14.01 2.64
CA LEU A 246 -10.87 -15.25 1.94
C LEU A 246 -9.52 -15.10 1.20
N VAL A 247 -8.51 -14.66 1.94
CA VAL A 247 -7.17 -14.38 1.42
C VAL A 247 -6.11 -15.09 2.26
N ASP A 248 -4.95 -15.32 1.65
CA ASP A 248 -3.74 -15.72 2.38
C ASP A 248 -2.59 -14.76 2.09
N VAL A 249 -1.62 -14.71 3.02
CA VAL A 249 -0.39 -13.94 2.82
C VAL A 249 0.70 -14.89 2.36
N MET A 250 1.36 -14.55 1.27
CA MET A 250 2.43 -15.37 0.70
C MET A 250 3.74 -14.59 0.59
N SER A 251 4.85 -15.31 0.77
CA SER A 251 6.17 -14.80 0.43
C SER A 251 6.31 -14.68 -1.08
N ILE A 252 7.13 -13.74 -1.54
CA ILE A 252 7.37 -13.54 -2.97
C ILE A 252 7.80 -14.83 -3.68
N PRO A 253 8.77 -15.63 -3.17
CA PRO A 253 9.16 -16.87 -3.83
C PRO A 253 8.00 -17.86 -3.97
N ARG A 254 7.15 -17.96 -2.95
CA ARG A 254 5.99 -18.86 -2.95
C ARG A 254 4.91 -18.38 -3.92
N ALA A 255 4.57 -17.10 -3.87
CA ALA A 255 3.59 -16.52 -4.78
C ALA A 255 4.05 -16.64 -6.23
N ALA A 256 5.33 -16.37 -6.51
CA ALA A 256 5.92 -16.50 -7.84
C ALA A 256 5.90 -17.95 -8.33
N ALA A 257 6.15 -18.93 -7.46
CA ALA A 257 6.08 -20.34 -7.83
C ALA A 257 4.65 -20.80 -8.18
N LEU A 258 3.62 -20.21 -7.57
CA LEU A 258 2.21 -20.58 -7.81
C LEU A 258 1.55 -19.81 -8.94
N LEU A 259 1.81 -18.51 -9.02
CA LEU A 259 1.10 -17.58 -9.92
C LEU A 259 1.96 -17.15 -11.11
N GLY A 260 3.29 -17.32 -11.01
CA GLY A 260 4.26 -16.77 -11.95
C GLY A 260 4.68 -15.35 -11.61
N GLU A 261 5.96 -15.01 -11.84
CA GLU A 261 6.47 -13.65 -11.58
C GLU A 261 5.77 -12.59 -12.44
N SER A 262 5.51 -12.91 -13.71
CA SER A 262 4.84 -11.99 -14.63
C SER A 262 3.44 -11.60 -14.12
N PHE A 263 2.70 -12.56 -13.56
CA PHE A 263 1.38 -12.28 -12.98
C PHE A 263 1.45 -11.28 -11.82
N ILE A 264 2.48 -11.39 -10.97
CA ILE A 264 2.66 -10.50 -9.83
C ILE A 264 3.08 -9.09 -10.28
N ARG A 265 4.00 -9.00 -11.24
CA ARG A 265 4.53 -7.71 -11.73
C ARG A 265 3.47 -6.85 -12.41
N HIS A 266 2.52 -7.47 -13.10
CA HIS A 266 1.45 -6.78 -13.84
C HIS A 266 0.12 -6.77 -13.07
N ALA A 267 0.13 -7.09 -11.78
CA ALA A 267 -1.07 -7.03 -10.97
C ALA A 267 -1.54 -5.58 -10.79
N ALA A 268 -2.85 -5.42 -10.62
CA ALA A 268 -3.42 -4.13 -10.26
C ALA A 268 -2.95 -3.70 -8.86
N TRP A 269 -3.18 -2.43 -8.52
CA TRP A 269 -2.83 -1.86 -7.23
C TRP A 269 -4.05 -1.74 -6.32
N ARG A 270 -3.88 -2.00 -5.02
CA ARG A 270 -4.94 -1.82 -4.02
C ARG A 270 -5.01 -0.36 -3.56
N LEU A 271 -5.11 0.57 -4.51
CA LEU A 271 -5.16 2.00 -4.26
C LEU A 271 -6.59 2.48 -4.39
N SER A 272 -7.20 2.87 -3.27
CA SER A 272 -8.49 3.53 -3.29
C SER A 272 -8.33 5.05 -3.51
N PRO A 273 -9.40 5.79 -3.82
CA PRO A 273 -9.34 7.25 -3.90
C PRO A 273 -8.84 7.92 -2.61
N GLU A 274 -8.98 7.28 -1.45
CA GLU A 274 -8.51 7.82 -0.17
C GLU A 274 -6.98 7.72 0.00
N ASP A 275 -6.36 6.79 -0.73
CA ASP A 275 -4.91 6.54 -0.73
C ASP A 275 -4.16 7.46 -1.70
N VAL A 276 -4.85 8.33 -2.44
CA VAL A 276 -4.30 9.11 -3.55
C VAL A 276 -4.68 10.58 -3.43
N VAL A 277 -3.75 11.48 -3.77
CA VAL A 277 -4.01 12.94 -3.82
C VAL A 277 -4.20 13.47 -5.22
N TRP A 278 -3.63 12.77 -6.20
CA TRP A 278 -3.78 13.09 -7.60
C TRP A 278 -3.67 11.81 -8.43
N CYS A 279 -4.52 11.72 -9.44
CA CYS A 279 -4.55 10.61 -10.36
C CYS A 279 -4.91 11.11 -11.76
N GLY A 280 -4.01 10.90 -12.71
CA GLY A 280 -4.24 11.23 -14.13
C GLY A 280 -5.15 10.22 -14.84
N ASP A 281 -5.22 8.99 -14.33
CA ASP A 281 -6.07 7.92 -14.87
C ASP A 281 -6.76 7.13 -13.74
N ALA A 282 -8.02 7.46 -13.46
CA ALA A 282 -8.79 6.84 -12.40
C ALA A 282 -9.02 5.32 -12.60
N SER A 283 -8.73 4.75 -13.78
CA SER A 283 -8.91 3.32 -14.05
C SER A 283 -7.96 2.44 -13.23
N VAL A 284 -6.85 2.99 -12.74
CA VAL A 284 -5.88 2.30 -11.88
C VAL A 284 -6.29 2.29 -10.40
N LEU A 285 -7.38 2.99 -10.04
CA LEU A 285 -7.88 3.06 -8.67
C LEU A 285 -8.95 2.00 -8.45
N HIS A 286 -8.78 1.24 -7.37
CA HIS A 286 -9.67 0.15 -6.98
C HIS A 286 -9.97 0.25 -5.49
N ASP A 287 -11.22 0.57 -5.16
CA ASP A 287 -11.70 0.65 -3.78
C ASP A 287 -11.97 -0.75 -3.22
N VAL A 288 -10.89 -1.47 -2.90
CA VAL A 288 -10.93 -2.82 -2.32
C VAL A 288 -10.24 -2.79 -0.96
N LYS A 289 -11.04 -2.95 0.09
CA LYS A 289 -10.55 -2.87 1.48
C LYS A 289 -10.26 -4.27 2.03
N LEU A 290 -9.16 -4.38 2.78
CA LEU A 290 -8.84 -5.61 3.49
C LEU A 290 -9.80 -5.80 4.67
N SER A 291 -10.41 -6.98 4.75
CA SER A 291 -11.29 -7.36 5.85
C SER A 291 -10.62 -7.14 7.21
N ALA A 292 -11.34 -6.55 8.17
CA ALA A 292 -10.85 -6.45 9.55
C ALA A 292 -10.60 -7.84 10.18
N ASP A 293 -11.34 -8.85 9.73
CA ASP A 293 -11.20 -10.25 10.18
C ASP A 293 -9.97 -10.94 9.61
N MET A 294 -9.36 -10.41 8.53
CA MET A 294 -8.20 -11.00 7.88
C MET A 294 -7.07 -11.28 8.88
N ARG A 295 -6.78 -10.32 9.78
CA ARG A 295 -5.73 -10.52 10.80
C ARG A 295 -6.06 -11.68 11.76
N ILE A 296 -7.33 -11.96 12.04
CA ILE A 296 -7.76 -13.12 12.83
C ILE A 296 -7.53 -14.41 12.03
N LEU A 297 -7.96 -14.41 10.77
CA LEU A 297 -7.90 -15.57 9.86
C LEU A 297 -6.48 -15.96 9.47
N LEU A 298 -5.56 -15.00 9.45
CA LEU A 298 -4.12 -15.21 9.29
C LEU A 298 -3.42 -15.60 10.60
N GLY A 299 -4.12 -15.61 11.73
CA GLY A 299 -3.57 -15.97 13.03
C GLY A 299 -2.71 -14.89 13.70
N LEU A 300 -2.88 -13.62 13.31
CA LEU A 300 -2.04 -12.49 13.71
C LEU A 300 -2.57 -11.74 14.93
N SER A 301 -3.88 -11.72 15.12
CA SER A 301 -4.47 -11.13 16.32
C SER A 301 -4.53 -12.16 17.45
N ARG A 302 -3.79 -11.87 18.53
CA ARG A 302 -4.27 -12.22 19.87
C ARG A 302 -5.25 -11.12 20.23
N GLU A 303 -6.54 -11.39 20.27
CA GLU A 303 -7.50 -10.48 20.93
C GLU A 303 -6.94 -10.16 22.31
N ARG A 304 -6.52 -8.91 22.52
CA ARG A 304 -6.51 -8.35 23.87
C ARG A 304 -7.93 -7.85 24.06
N ARG A 305 -8.67 -8.49 24.96
CA ARG A 305 -9.87 -7.89 25.55
C ARG A 305 -9.48 -6.46 25.96
N ARG A 306 -10.14 -5.44 25.40
CA ARG A 306 -10.30 -4.20 26.17
C ARG A 306 -11.11 -4.62 27.41
N PRO A 307 -10.66 -4.32 28.64
CA PRO A 307 -11.58 -4.32 29.76
C PRO A 307 -12.73 -3.40 29.38
N ALA A 308 -13.97 -3.86 29.52
CA ALA A 308 -15.10 -2.95 29.53
C ALA A 308 -14.84 -1.94 30.66
N LEU A 309 -14.83 -0.66 30.30
CA LEU A 309 -15.09 0.45 31.22
C LEU A 309 -16.43 1.04 30.80
#